data_AF-A0AAD5S8Y5-F1
#
_entry.id   AF-A0AAD5S8Y5-F1
#
_cell.length_a   1.000
_cell.length_b   1.000
_cell.length_c   1.000
_cell.angle_alpha   90.00
_cell.angle_beta   90.00
_cell.angle_gamma   90.00
#
_symmetry.space_group_name_H-M   'P 1'
#
loop_
_entity.id
_entity.type
_entity.pdbx_description
1 polymer ?
#
loop_
_entity_poly.entity_id
_entity_poly.type
_entity_poly.pdbx_seq_one_letter_code
_entity_poly.pdbx_strand_id
1 'polypeptide(L)'
;MPPKTLLNSIYLLSQPKVGLVHHLPTGTDPQTLGSGLEYAFLNTSHAKMYSSINALDIDSCVVGKSTLFRKADLDKHCGGLRSFGNTMSEDNAIGQALRKAGLKHVMGPELAQQSLGRMPVKAYFDRRGRWIRIRVHTVMLPTLLEMFSESVMSGITGSWAVESLFGVA
;
A
#
# COMPACT_ATOMS: atom_id res chain seq x y z
N MET A 1 14.72 -4.22 -8.24
CA MET A 1 14.73 -2.74 -8.16
C MET A 1 15.84 -2.20 -9.06
N PRO A 2 15.61 -1.11 -9.79
CA PRO A 2 16.66 -0.45 -10.58
C PRO A 2 17.84 0.04 -9.72
N PRO A 3 19.08 0.06 -10.24
CA PRO A 3 20.26 0.44 -9.46
C PRO A 3 20.27 1.90 -8.98
N LYS A 4 19.50 2.80 -9.62
CA LYS A 4 19.40 4.22 -9.25
C LYS A 4 18.31 4.54 -8.22
N THR A 5 17.51 3.56 -7.78
CA THR A 5 16.36 3.81 -6.91
C THR A 5 16.76 4.51 -5.61
N LEU A 6 17.81 4.04 -4.93
CA LEU A 6 18.26 4.65 -3.68
C LEU A 6 18.70 6.11 -3.88
N LEU A 7 19.44 6.39 -4.95
CA LEU A 7 19.89 7.75 -5.28
C LEU A 7 18.69 8.67 -5.52
N ASN A 8 17.69 8.21 -6.28
CA ASN A 8 16.46 8.95 -6.53
C ASN A 8 15.66 9.18 -5.24
N SER A 9 15.59 8.17 -4.36
CA SER A 9 14.93 8.32 -3.06
C SER A 9 15.63 9.36 -2.17
N ILE A 10 16.97 9.38 -2.16
CA ILE A 10 17.74 10.38 -1.42
C ILE A 10 17.51 11.77 -2.00
N TYR A 11 17.49 11.91 -3.33
CA TYR A 11 17.18 13.16 -3.99
C TYR A 11 15.79 13.68 -3.62
N LEU A 12 14.77 12.82 -3.62
CA LEU A 12 13.41 13.17 -3.20
C LEU A 12 13.35 13.55 -1.71
N LEU A 13 14.04 12.83 -0.84
CA LEU A 13 14.09 13.13 0.60
C LEU A 13 14.83 14.43 0.91
N SER A 14 15.72 14.87 0.01
CA SER A 14 16.46 16.14 0.13
C SER A 14 15.61 17.36 -0.21
N GLN A 15 14.43 17.15 -0.81
CA GLN A 15 13.50 18.23 -1.13
C GLN A 15 12.92 18.87 0.15
N PRO A 16 12.62 20.18 0.11
CA PRO A 16 12.09 20.87 1.28
C PRO A 16 10.77 20.25 1.76
N LYS A 17 10.64 20.09 3.07
CA LYS A 17 9.47 19.53 3.75
C LYS A 17 9.15 18.07 3.42
N VAL A 18 10.03 17.33 2.74
CA VAL A 18 9.88 15.87 2.59
C VAL A 18 10.47 15.19 3.83
N GLY A 19 9.64 14.40 4.52
CA GLY A 19 10.04 13.64 5.71
C GLY A 19 10.20 12.15 5.44
N LEU A 20 9.53 11.64 4.41
CA LEU A 20 9.47 10.22 4.09
C LEU A 20 9.32 10.01 2.58
N VAL A 21 10.07 9.07 2.04
CA VAL A 21 9.95 8.58 0.66
C VAL A 21 9.57 7.12 0.70
N HIS A 22 8.62 6.71 -0.12
CA HIS A 22 8.14 5.33 -0.19
C HIS A 22 7.84 4.93 -1.63
N HIS A 23 7.82 3.64 -1.92
CA HIS A 23 7.59 3.13 -3.26
C HIS A 23 6.30 2.31 -3.34
N LEU A 24 5.70 2.28 -4.52
CA LEU A 24 4.52 1.45 -4.78
C LEU A 24 4.92 -0.03 -4.78
N PRO A 25 4.35 -0.87 -3.89
CA PRO A 25 4.67 -2.29 -3.90
C PRO A 25 3.95 -3.00 -5.04
N THR A 26 4.68 -3.87 -5.75
CA THR A 26 4.17 -4.69 -6.85
C THR A 26 4.63 -6.14 -6.66
N GLY A 27 3.79 -7.10 -7.03
CA GLY A 27 4.13 -8.52 -7.02
C GLY A 27 4.80 -8.94 -8.32
N THR A 28 5.77 -9.85 -8.25
CA THR A 28 6.41 -10.50 -9.42
C THR A 28 6.55 -12.01 -9.19
N ASP A 29 6.77 -12.77 -10.27
CA ASP A 29 7.03 -14.22 -10.24
C ASP A 29 6.00 -15.07 -9.46
N PRO A 30 4.71 -15.08 -9.84
CA PRO A 30 3.73 -16.00 -9.24
C PRO A 30 3.88 -17.42 -9.81
N GLN A 31 4.04 -18.42 -8.96
CA GLN A 31 4.24 -19.83 -9.37
C GLN A 31 3.07 -20.77 -9.05
N THR A 32 2.02 -20.26 -8.40
CA THR A 32 0.87 -21.01 -7.89
C THR A 32 -0.41 -20.17 -7.96
N LEU A 33 -1.58 -20.80 -7.81
CA LEU A 33 -2.86 -20.06 -7.75
C LEU A 33 -2.88 -19.04 -6.61
N GLY A 34 -2.42 -19.39 -5.41
CA GLY A 34 -2.40 -18.46 -4.27
C GLY A 34 -1.48 -17.25 -4.51
N SER A 35 -0.29 -17.48 -5.09
CA SER A 35 0.59 -16.37 -5.51
C SER A 35 0.01 -15.58 -6.70
N GLY A 36 -0.81 -16.20 -7.55
CA GLY A 36 -1.52 -15.53 -8.65
C GLY A 36 -2.60 -14.58 -8.15
N LEU A 37 -3.36 -14.99 -7.13
CA LEU A 37 -4.33 -14.14 -6.44
C LEU A 37 -3.64 -12.94 -5.77
N GLU A 38 -2.51 -13.20 -5.11
CA GLU A 38 -1.69 -12.17 -4.48
C GLU A 38 -1.11 -11.18 -5.52
N TYR A 39 -0.62 -11.70 -6.64
CA TYR A 39 -0.11 -10.90 -7.77
C TYR A 39 -1.20 -9.99 -8.33
N ALA A 40 -2.39 -10.55 -8.62
CA ALA A 40 -3.53 -9.79 -9.11
C ALA A 40 -3.91 -8.68 -8.11
N PHE A 41 -4.02 -9.01 -6.83
CA PHE A 41 -4.36 -8.03 -5.79
C PHE A 41 -3.33 -6.88 -5.69
N LEU A 42 -2.03 -7.19 -5.58
CA LEU A 42 -0.98 -6.18 -5.43
C LEU A 42 -0.91 -5.24 -6.63
N ASN A 43 -1.06 -5.79 -7.83
CA ASN A 43 -0.85 -5.05 -9.08
C ASN A 43 -2.12 -4.36 -9.60
N THR A 44 -3.28 -4.59 -8.98
CA THR A 44 -4.56 -3.96 -9.35
C THR A 44 -5.13 -3.14 -8.20
N SER A 45 -6.04 -3.68 -7.39
CA SER A 45 -6.75 -2.95 -6.34
C SER A 45 -5.80 -2.22 -5.40
N HIS A 46 -4.75 -2.89 -4.93
CA HIS A 46 -3.76 -2.25 -4.05
C HIS A 46 -3.03 -1.11 -4.76
N ALA A 47 -2.48 -1.35 -5.95
CA ALA A 47 -1.73 -0.35 -6.70
C ALA A 47 -2.58 0.88 -7.04
N LYS A 48 -3.80 0.66 -7.51
CA LYS A 48 -4.77 1.71 -7.84
C LYS A 48 -5.04 2.60 -6.63
N MET A 49 -5.49 2.02 -5.52
CA MET A 49 -5.85 2.78 -4.33
C MET A 49 -4.65 3.46 -3.70
N TYR A 50 -3.52 2.75 -3.59
CA TYR A 50 -2.30 3.29 -3.00
C TYR A 50 -1.81 4.51 -3.78
N SER A 51 -1.79 4.44 -5.11
CA SER A 51 -1.44 5.58 -5.96
C SER A 51 -2.45 6.72 -5.84
N SER A 52 -3.76 6.43 -5.85
CA SER A 52 -4.79 7.46 -5.73
C SER A 52 -4.74 8.20 -4.39
N ILE A 53 -4.61 7.50 -3.26
CA ILE A 53 -4.59 8.11 -1.93
C ILE A 53 -3.36 9.02 -1.78
N ASN A 54 -2.19 8.55 -2.20
CA ASN A 54 -0.95 9.31 -2.10
C ASN A 54 -0.87 10.45 -3.13
N ALA A 55 -1.50 10.33 -4.30
CA ALA A 55 -1.58 11.43 -5.27
C ALA A 55 -2.51 12.55 -4.79
N LEU A 56 -3.58 12.21 -4.08
CA LEU A 56 -4.53 13.18 -3.53
C LEU A 56 -4.15 13.70 -2.13
N ASP A 57 -3.13 13.12 -1.48
CA ASP A 57 -2.67 13.44 -0.11
C ASP A 57 -3.83 13.48 0.91
N ILE A 58 -4.83 12.60 0.72
CA ILE A 58 -6.02 12.53 1.58
C ILE A 58 -5.62 12.07 2.98
N ASP A 59 -4.82 11.00 3.03
CA ASP A 59 -4.32 10.41 4.27
C ASP A 59 -2.93 9.81 4.04
N SER A 60 -2.20 9.56 5.12
CA SER A 60 -0.95 8.79 5.06
C SER A 60 -1.26 7.35 4.70
N CYS A 61 -0.80 6.93 3.53
CA CYS A 61 -0.88 5.55 3.07
C CYS A 61 0.53 5.07 2.71
N VAL A 62 1.27 4.66 3.75
CA VAL A 62 2.65 4.19 3.64
C VAL A 62 2.72 2.70 3.95
N VAL A 63 3.47 1.96 3.14
CA VAL A 63 3.76 0.54 3.34
C VAL A 63 5.27 0.33 3.40
N GLY A 64 5.75 -0.36 4.44
CA GLY A 64 7.15 -0.50 4.84
C GLY A 64 8.00 -1.43 3.97
N LYS A 65 7.57 -1.77 2.74
CA LYS A 65 8.38 -2.62 1.85
C LYS A 65 9.62 -1.90 1.34
N SER A 66 9.49 -0.62 1.02
CA SER A 66 10.59 0.22 0.59
C SER A 66 10.28 1.65 0.99
N THR A 67 10.88 2.06 2.09
CA THR A 67 10.61 3.34 2.75
C THR A 67 11.92 3.92 3.27
N LEU A 68 12.11 5.22 3.10
CA LEU A 68 13.26 5.99 3.53
C LEU A 68 12.78 7.25 4.26
N PHE A 69 13.30 7.51 5.45
CA PHE A 69 12.99 8.72 6.24
C PHE A 69 14.23 9.16 7.01
N ARG A 70 14.25 10.42 7.45
CA ARG A 70 15.36 10.95 8.26
C ARG A 70 15.18 10.52 9.71
N LYS A 71 16.17 9.81 10.25
CA LYS A 71 16.22 9.48 11.68
C LYS A 71 16.10 10.74 12.55
N ALA A 72 16.79 11.82 12.20
CA ALA A 72 16.76 13.07 12.94
C ALA A 72 15.35 13.68 13.04
N ASP A 73 14.55 13.60 11.98
CA ASP A 73 13.16 14.07 12.01
C ASP A 73 12.32 13.19 12.94
N LEU A 74 12.53 11.88 12.90
CA LEU A 74 11.81 10.93 13.75
C LEU A 74 12.16 11.11 15.24
N ASP A 75 13.43 11.29 15.56
CA ASP A 75 13.90 11.53 16.92
C ASP A 75 13.36 12.87 17.45
N LYS A 76 13.38 13.91 16.62
CA LYS A 76 12.92 15.26 16.97
C LYS A 76 11.40 15.36 17.15
N HIS A 77 10.63 14.72 16.27
CA HIS A 77 9.19 14.94 16.18
C HIS A 77 8.34 13.79 16.71
N CYS A 78 8.90 12.59 16.87
CA CYS A 78 8.13 11.37 17.13
C CYS A 78 8.67 10.52 18.27
N GLY A 79 9.70 10.96 18.99
CA GLY A 79 10.32 10.19 20.08
C GLY A 79 11.14 8.98 19.61
N GLY A 80 11.57 8.99 18.34
CA GLY A 80 12.38 7.95 17.72
C GLY A 80 11.60 6.69 17.34
N LEU A 81 12.29 5.68 16.81
CA LEU A 81 11.66 4.45 16.31
C LEU A 81 10.91 3.66 17.40
N ARG A 82 11.37 3.72 18.65
CA ARG A 82 10.81 2.94 19.75
C ARG A 82 9.35 3.29 20.05
N SER A 83 8.91 4.52 19.75
CA SER A 83 7.52 4.93 19.98
C SER A 83 6.51 4.16 19.12
N PHE A 84 6.96 3.53 18.03
CA PHE A 84 6.11 2.80 17.10
C PHE A 84 6.04 1.30 17.35
N GLY A 85 6.87 0.72 18.22
CA GLY A 85 7.01 -0.73 18.38
C GLY A 85 5.78 -1.47 18.92
N ASN A 86 4.78 -0.77 19.45
CA ASN A 86 3.49 -1.33 19.87
C ASN A 86 2.40 -1.20 18.78
N THR A 87 2.74 -0.73 17.58
CA THR A 87 1.79 -0.48 16.50
C THR A 87 1.86 -1.61 15.47
N MET A 88 0.71 -2.17 15.07
CA MET A 88 0.69 -3.22 14.04
C MET A 88 1.11 -2.72 12.64
N SER A 89 1.00 -1.41 12.39
CA SER A 89 1.39 -0.73 11.16
C SER A 89 2.38 0.39 11.45
N GLU A 90 3.58 0.02 11.88
CA GLU A 90 4.66 0.96 12.26
C GLU A 90 5.00 1.92 11.12
N ASP A 91 5.06 1.40 9.89
CA ASP A 91 5.27 2.12 8.64
C ASP A 91 4.27 3.27 8.44
N ASN A 92 2.98 2.95 8.55
CA ASN A 92 1.93 3.94 8.39
C ASN A 92 1.89 4.91 9.58
N ALA A 93 2.18 4.43 10.79
CA ALA A 93 2.23 5.27 11.98
C ALA A 93 3.36 6.29 11.92
N ILE A 94 4.53 5.90 11.42
CA ILE A 94 5.65 6.82 11.13
C ILE A 94 5.23 7.86 10.09
N GLY A 95 4.59 7.44 8.99
CA GLY A 95 4.07 8.34 7.96
C GLY A 95 3.08 9.37 8.52
N GLN A 96 2.14 8.93 9.35
CA GLN A 96 1.17 9.81 10.02
C GLN A 96 1.84 10.77 11.02
N ALA A 97 2.81 10.30 11.79
CA ALA A 97 3.49 11.12 12.79
C ALA A 97 4.33 12.23 12.12
N LEU A 98 5.05 11.90 11.04
CA LEU A 98 5.79 12.89 10.25
C LEU A 98 4.85 13.87 9.55
N ARG A 99 3.68 13.40 9.07
CA ARG A 99 2.63 14.27 8.50
C ARG A 99 2.08 15.25 9.55
N LYS A 100 1.80 14.78 10.77
CA LYS A 100 1.39 15.64 11.89
C LYS A 100 2.47 16.65 12.28
N ALA A 101 3.75 16.33 12.07
CA ALA A 101 4.86 17.25 12.26
C ALA A 101 5.04 18.28 11.12
N GLY A 102 4.16 18.27 10.11
CA GLY A 102 4.20 19.19 8.97
C GLY A 102 5.11 18.77 7.82
N LEU A 103 5.61 17.53 7.83
CA LEU A 103 6.40 16.95 6.75
C LEU A 103 5.50 16.15 5.79
N LYS A 104 5.91 16.04 4.53
CA LYS A 104 5.19 15.29 3.50
C LYS A 104 5.84 13.93 3.28
N HIS A 105 5.04 12.93 2.97
CA HIS A 105 5.54 11.72 2.31
C HIS A 105 5.47 11.89 0.79
N VAL A 106 6.44 11.32 0.07
CA VAL A 106 6.51 11.36 -1.38
C VAL A 106 6.68 9.96 -1.93
N MET A 107 5.88 9.62 -2.95
CA MET A 107 6.03 8.36 -3.67
C MET A 107 7.14 8.46 -4.72
N GLY A 108 8.12 7.56 -4.65
CA GLY A 108 9.15 7.43 -5.68
C GLY A 108 8.59 6.81 -6.98
N PRO A 109 9.17 7.13 -8.15
CA PRO A 109 8.68 6.63 -9.43
C PRO A 109 8.95 5.13 -9.64
N GLU A 110 9.88 4.54 -8.89
CA GLU A 110 10.19 3.12 -8.99
C GLU A 110 9.23 2.25 -8.18
N LEU A 111 9.08 1.01 -8.64
CA LEU A 111 8.25 0.01 -7.99
C LEU A 111 9.07 -0.83 -7.00
N ALA A 112 8.51 -1.06 -5.82
CA ALA A 112 9.00 -2.03 -4.86
C ALA A 112 8.53 -3.44 -5.23
N GLN A 113 9.29 -4.09 -6.11
CA GLN A 113 9.02 -5.44 -6.59
C GLN A 113 9.28 -6.48 -5.49
N GLN A 114 8.27 -7.30 -5.21
CA GLN A 114 8.37 -8.43 -4.31
C GLN A 114 8.13 -9.73 -5.10
N SER A 115 9.11 -10.62 -5.10
CA SER A 115 8.91 -11.98 -5.62
C SER A 115 7.96 -12.75 -4.71
N LEU A 116 6.89 -13.28 -5.29
CA LEU A 116 5.84 -14.00 -4.58
C LEU A 116 6.10 -15.51 -4.49
N GLY A 117 6.77 -16.08 -5.49
CA GLY A 117 7.14 -17.48 -5.55
C GLY A 117 5.93 -18.41 -5.41
N ARG A 118 6.08 -19.44 -4.56
CA ARG A 118 5.02 -20.42 -4.27
C ARG A 118 4.25 -20.03 -3.02
N MET A 119 2.94 -19.88 -3.14
CA MET A 119 2.04 -19.54 -2.02
C MET A 119 0.75 -20.37 -2.12
N PRO A 120 0.40 -21.18 -1.11
CA PRO A 120 -0.88 -21.87 -1.11
C PRO A 120 -2.02 -20.85 -0.95
N VAL A 121 -3.20 -21.17 -1.50
CA VAL A 121 -4.39 -20.29 -1.47
C VAL A 121 -4.76 -19.90 -0.04
N LYS A 122 -4.64 -20.81 0.93
CA LYS A 122 -4.86 -20.51 2.34
C LYS A 122 -3.94 -19.40 2.87
N ALA A 123 -2.65 -19.43 2.49
CA ALA A 123 -1.70 -18.42 2.92
C ALA A 123 -2.04 -17.03 2.35
N TYR A 124 -2.58 -16.96 1.12
CA TYR A 124 -3.11 -15.72 0.57
C TYR A 124 -4.22 -15.16 1.46
N PHE A 125 -5.26 -15.95 1.78
CA PHE A 125 -6.36 -15.51 2.63
C PHE A 125 -5.91 -15.13 4.04
N ASP A 126 -5.01 -15.88 4.66
CA ASP A 126 -4.44 -15.56 5.98
C ASP A 126 -3.71 -14.20 5.95
N ARG A 127 -2.96 -13.92 4.86
CA ARG A 127 -2.25 -12.66 4.66
C ARG A 127 -3.22 -11.50 4.43
N ARG A 128 -4.24 -11.69 3.60
CA ARG A 128 -5.30 -10.69 3.36
C ARG A 128 -6.09 -10.39 4.65
N GLY A 129 -6.43 -11.42 5.42
CA GLY A 129 -7.12 -11.26 6.70
C GLY A 129 -6.32 -10.41 7.69
N ARG A 130 -5.00 -10.59 7.77
CA ARG A 130 -4.12 -9.72 8.58
C ARG A 130 -4.17 -8.26 8.10
N TRP A 131 -4.06 -8.02 6.80
CA TRP A 131 -4.06 -6.67 6.23
C TRP A 131 -5.41 -5.96 6.41
N ILE A 132 -6.52 -6.70 6.27
CA ILE A 132 -7.86 -6.18 6.53
C ILE A 132 -7.99 -5.79 8.00
N ARG A 133 -7.55 -6.63 8.95
CA ARG A 133 -7.56 -6.27 10.38
C ARG A 133 -6.77 -4.98 10.65
N ILE A 134 -5.58 -4.85 10.07
CA ILE A 134 -4.77 -3.62 10.20
C ILE A 134 -5.56 -2.41 9.68
N ARG A 135 -6.14 -2.49 8.48
CA ARG A 135 -6.92 -1.39 7.88
C ARG A 135 -8.17 -1.03 8.67
N VAL A 136 -8.88 -2.03 9.17
CA VAL A 136 -10.02 -1.85 10.09
C VAL A 136 -9.58 -1.08 11.32
N HIS A 137 -8.43 -1.40 11.93
CA HIS A 137 -7.94 -0.66 13.10
C HIS A 137 -7.44 0.76 12.80
N THR A 138 -7.00 1.05 11.57
CA THR A 138 -6.47 2.37 11.20
C THR A 138 -7.55 3.30 10.62
N VAL A 139 -8.41 2.79 9.73
CA VAL A 139 -9.42 3.55 8.97
C VAL A 139 -10.69 2.71 8.74
N MET A 140 -11.50 2.54 9.79
CA MET A 140 -12.74 1.72 9.75
C MET A 140 -13.70 2.09 8.62
N LEU A 141 -14.13 3.35 8.56
CA LEU A 141 -15.22 3.77 7.68
C LEU A 141 -14.84 3.69 6.19
N PRO A 142 -13.66 4.17 5.75
CA PRO A 142 -13.22 3.98 4.36
C PRO A 142 -13.08 2.51 3.99
N THR A 143 -12.58 1.66 4.90
CA THR A 143 -12.41 0.23 4.64
C THR A 143 -13.74 -0.47 4.37
N LEU A 144 -14.79 -0.12 5.12
CA LEU A 144 -16.13 -0.67 4.91
C LEU A 144 -16.71 -0.20 3.57
N LEU A 145 -16.64 1.11 3.30
CA LEU A 145 -17.18 1.67 2.05
C LEU A 145 -16.48 1.13 0.80
N GLU A 146 -15.16 0.94 0.86
CA GLU A 146 -14.34 0.38 -0.22
C GLU A 146 -14.74 -1.08 -0.55
N MET A 147 -14.96 -1.91 0.47
CA MET A 147 -15.41 -3.30 0.29
C MET A 147 -16.78 -3.38 -0.41
N PHE A 148 -17.73 -2.52 -0.02
CA PHE A 148 -19.06 -2.53 -0.62
C PHE A 148 -19.05 -1.91 -2.03
N SER A 149 -18.38 -0.78 -2.21
CA SER A 149 -18.36 -0.08 -3.49
C SER A 149 -17.67 -0.89 -4.59
N GLU A 150 -16.49 -1.49 -4.34
CA GLU A 150 -15.82 -2.27 -5.36
C GLU A 150 -16.59 -3.55 -5.70
N SER A 151 -17.14 -4.24 -4.69
CA SER A 151 -17.87 -5.51 -4.92
C SER A 151 -19.16 -5.30 -5.70
N VAL A 152 -19.92 -4.24 -5.39
CA VAL A 152 -21.18 -3.93 -6.10
C VAL A 152 -20.87 -3.50 -7.54
N MET A 153 -19.90 -2.62 -7.74
CA MET A 153 -19.54 -2.17 -9.10
C MET A 153 -18.99 -3.32 -9.95
N SER A 154 -18.12 -4.17 -9.40
CA SER A 154 -17.64 -5.37 -10.10
C SER A 154 -18.76 -6.39 -10.38
N GLY A 155 -19.73 -6.51 -9.48
CA GLY A 155 -20.91 -7.35 -9.70
C GLY A 155 -21.77 -6.85 -10.85
N ILE A 156 -22.05 -5.54 -10.89
CA ILE A 156 -22.84 -4.90 -11.96
C ILE A 156 -22.12 -5.03 -13.30
N THR A 157 -20.84 -4.69 -13.38
CA THR A 157 -20.08 -4.78 -14.63
C THR A 157 -19.90 -6.22 -15.08
N GLY A 158 -19.71 -7.17 -14.14
CA GLY A 158 -19.67 -8.59 -14.41
C GLY A 158 -20.98 -9.12 -14.98
N SER A 159 -22.12 -8.78 -14.35
CA SER A 159 -23.45 -9.16 -14.83
C SER A 159 -23.71 -8.64 -16.24
N TRP A 160 -23.43 -7.35 -16.49
CA TRP A 160 -23.60 -6.74 -17.80
C TRP A 160 -22.70 -7.38 -18.87
N ALA A 161 -21.46 -7.71 -18.51
CA ALA A 161 -20.55 -8.42 -19.42
C ALA A 161 -21.05 -9.83 -19.77
N VAL A 162 -21.60 -10.57 -18.79
CA VAL A 162 -22.18 -11.91 -19.01
C VAL A 162 -23.40 -11.82 -19.91
N GLU A 163 -24.32 -10.88 -19.65
CA GLU A 163 -25.50 -10.63 -20.49
C GLU A 163 -25.07 -10.31 -21.93
N SER A 164 -24.09 -9.41 -22.10
CA SER A 164 -23.63 -8.97 -23.42
C SER A 164 -22.92 -10.07 -24.22
N LEU A 165 -22.20 -10.98 -23.55
CA LEU A 165 -21.42 -12.03 -24.20
C LEU A 165 -22.22 -13.31 -24.46
N PHE A 166 -23.14 -13.65 -23.56
CA PHE A 166 -23.84 -14.94 -23.58
C PHE A 166 -25.35 -14.81 -23.79
N GLY A 167 -25.90 -13.59 -23.82
CA GLY A 167 -27.33 -13.35 -24.03
C GLY A 167 -28.22 -13.91 -22.91
N VAL A 168 -27.66 -14.11 -21.73
CA VAL A 168 -28.36 -14.63 -20.56
C VAL A 168 -28.87 -13.43 -19.76
N ALA A 169 -30.15 -13.12 -19.90
CA ALA A 169 -30.86 -12.12 -19.10
C ALA A 169 -31.36 -12.73 -17.79
#